data_AF-A0A0F0ET20-F1
#
_entry.id   AF-A0A0F0ET20-F1
#
_cell.length_a   1.000
_cell.length_b   1.000
_cell.length_c   1.000
_cell.angle_alpha   90.00
_cell.angle_beta   90.00
_cell.angle_gamma   90.00
#
_symmetry.space_group_name_H-M   'P 1'
#
loop_
_entity.id
_entity.type
_entity.pdbx_description
1 polymer ?
#
loop_
_entity_poly.entity_id
_entity_poly.type
_entity_poly.pdbx_seq_one_letter_code
_entity_poly.pdbx_strand_id
1 'polypeptide(L)'
;MTTKSTDSRPILVIGAAGAIGAIGRNLTAMLLEKGHTVRALVRREDERAEDLRRIGADHAEGRYDRLTDDLYKLTGKVPTSTLDFVKLNASEFSRDGTSA
;
A
#
# COMPACT_ATOMS: atom_id res chain seq x y z
N MET A 1 -25.65 26.28 -1.41
CA MET A 1 -25.80 25.43 -0.20
C MET A 1 -24.99 24.16 -0.44
N THR A 2 -23.79 24.06 0.12
CA THR A 2 -22.98 22.84 0.05
C THR A 2 -23.36 21.94 1.22
N THR A 3 -23.93 20.79 0.91
CA THR A 3 -24.30 19.77 1.89
C THR A 3 -23.02 19.17 2.46
N LYS A 4 -22.70 19.55 3.71
CA LYS A 4 -21.65 18.91 4.51
C LYS A 4 -22.10 17.48 4.78
N SER A 5 -21.64 16.53 3.97
CA SER A 5 -22.03 15.12 4.07
C SER A 5 -21.68 14.60 5.47
N THR A 6 -22.70 14.17 6.21
CA THR A 6 -22.66 13.66 7.59
C THR A 6 -22.09 12.25 7.68
N ASP A 7 -21.18 11.89 6.78
CA ASP A 7 -20.43 10.66 6.91
C ASP A 7 -19.03 11.01 7.39
N SER A 8 -18.89 11.20 8.70
CA SER A 8 -17.61 11.44 9.39
C SER A 8 -16.66 10.23 9.33
N ARG A 9 -16.87 9.31 8.37
CA ARG A 9 -16.04 8.14 8.15
C ARG A 9 -14.81 8.55 7.34
N PRO A 10 -13.60 8.35 7.85
CA PRO A 10 -12.39 8.75 7.16
C PRO A 10 -12.21 7.93 5.88
N ILE A 11 -11.64 8.56 4.85
CA ILE A 11 -11.17 7.86 3.65
C ILE A 11 -9.94 7.06 4.04
N LEU A 12 -9.97 5.74 3.83
CA LEU A 12 -8.83 4.85 4.07
C LEU A 12 -7.87 4.90 2.87
N VAL A 13 -6.65 5.37 3.10
CA VAL A 13 -5.58 5.33 2.09
C VAL A 13 -4.60 4.22 2.44
N ILE A 14 -4.46 3.26 1.52
CA ILE A 14 -3.54 2.14 1.63
C ILE A 14 -2.22 2.45 0.91
N GLY A 15 -1.09 2.03 1.48
CA GLY A 15 0.22 2.38 0.92
C GLY A 15 0.54 3.88 1.03
N ALA A 16 -0.09 4.60 1.96
CA ALA A 16 0.14 6.02 2.20
C ALA A 16 1.61 6.34 2.52
N ALA A 17 2.29 5.41 3.22
CA ALA A 17 3.71 5.45 3.57
C ALA A 17 4.62 4.77 2.52
N GLY A 18 4.16 4.58 1.28
CA GLY A 18 4.92 3.93 0.23
C GLY A 18 6.14 4.76 -0.21
N ALA A 19 7.31 4.13 -0.29
CA ALA A 19 8.55 4.78 -0.73
C ALA A 19 8.70 4.88 -2.27
N ILE A 20 7.96 4.05 -3.01
CA ILE A 20 8.03 4.00 -4.48
C ILE A 20 6.91 4.85 -5.07
N GLY A 21 7.27 5.85 -5.87
CA GLY A 21 6.32 6.69 -6.61
C GLY A 21 5.52 7.71 -5.78
N ALA A 22 5.59 7.67 -4.44
CA ALA A 22 4.94 8.61 -3.51
C ALA A 22 3.44 8.86 -3.74
N ILE A 23 2.75 8.00 -4.50
CA ILE A 23 1.36 8.20 -4.92
C ILE A 23 0.44 8.28 -3.70
N GLY A 24 0.59 7.36 -2.75
CA GLY A 24 -0.22 7.32 -1.52
C GLY A 24 -0.06 8.59 -0.67
N ARG A 25 1.17 9.12 -0.56
CA ARG A 25 1.45 10.35 0.19
C ARG A 25 0.83 11.58 -0.47
N ASN A 26 1.00 11.74 -1.78
CA ASN A 26 0.45 12.87 -2.52
C ASN A 26 -1.09 12.83 -2.54
N LEU A 27 -1.68 11.66 -2.69
CA LEU A 27 -3.13 11.46 -2.58
C LEU A 27 -3.64 11.85 -1.18
N THR A 28 -2.94 11.43 -0.12
CA THR A 28 -3.29 11.77 1.26
C THR A 28 -3.29 13.29 1.47
N ALA A 29 -2.23 13.98 1.04
CA ALA A 29 -2.14 15.44 1.12
C ALA A 29 -3.29 16.13 0.36
N MET A 30 -3.55 15.73 -0.89
CA MET A 30 -4.63 16.31 -1.69
C MET A 30 -6.02 16.12 -1.05
N LEU A 31 -6.29 14.95 -0.46
CA LEU A 31 -7.58 14.69 0.19
C LEU A 31 -7.76 15.56 1.44
N LEU A 32 -6.69 15.74 2.23
CA LEU A 32 -6.68 16.61 3.40
C LEU A 32 -6.88 18.08 3.00
N GLU A 33 -6.20 18.55 1.96
CA GLU A 33 -6.37 19.90 1.40
C GLU A 33 -7.80 20.17 0.94
N LYS A 34 -8.49 19.15 0.43
CA LYS A 34 -9.92 19.22 0.04
C LYS A 34 -10.89 19.14 1.23
N GLY A 35 -10.37 19.05 2.47
CA GLY A 35 -11.17 19.01 3.69
C GLY A 35 -11.76 17.65 4.02
N HIS A 36 -11.26 16.57 3.41
CA HIS A 36 -11.66 15.21 3.77
C HIS A 36 -10.86 14.72 4.97
N THR A 37 -11.50 13.95 5.85
CA THR A 37 -10.79 13.19 6.88
C THR A 37 -10.14 11.96 6.24
N VAL A 38 -8.86 11.75 6.51
CA VAL A 38 -8.09 10.63 5.95
C VAL A 38 -7.53 9.77 7.07
N ARG A 39 -7.65 8.45 6.92
CA ARG A 39 -6.94 7.45 7.72
C ARG A 39 -5.94 6.71 6.84
N ALA A 40 -4.67 6.74 7.20
CA ALA A 40 -3.61 6.03 6.52
C ALA A 40 -3.35 4.67 7.18
N LEU A 41 -3.33 3.60 6.39
CA LEU A 41 -2.85 2.30 6.88
C LEU A 41 -1.33 2.23 6.72
N VAL A 42 -0.61 2.12 7.83
CA VAL A 42 0.85 1.99 7.87
C VAL A 42 1.24 0.59 8.30
N ARG A 43 2.35 0.07 7.76
CA ARG A 43 2.82 -1.28 8.11
C ARG A 43 3.48 -1.35 9.48
N ARG A 44 4.10 -0.24 9.90
CA ARG A 44 4.84 -0.05 11.15
C ARG A 44 4.72 1.41 11.56
N GLU A 45 4.75 1.66 12.85
CA GLU A 45 4.95 3.01 13.41
C GLU A 45 6.41 3.43 13.26
N ASP A 46 6.75 4.02 12.11
CA ASP A 46 8.09 4.51 11.79
C ASP A 46 8.05 5.97 11.30
N GLU A 47 9.19 6.48 10.85
CA GLU A 47 9.33 7.87 10.36
C GLU A 47 8.28 8.24 9.31
N ARG A 48 7.84 7.29 8.48
CA ARG A 48 6.83 7.56 7.45
C ARG A 48 5.43 7.70 8.04
N ALA A 49 5.13 7.01 9.13
CA ALA A 49 3.89 7.21 9.89
C ALA A 49 3.88 8.59 10.57
N GLU A 50 5.01 8.99 11.15
CA GLU A 50 5.18 10.32 11.73
C GLU A 50 5.01 11.44 10.69
N ASP A 51 5.54 11.27 9.47
CA ASP A 51 5.33 12.21 8.37
C ASP A 51 3.86 12.36 7.98
N LEU A 52 3.10 11.26 8.01
CA LEU A 52 1.65 11.28 7.75
C LEU A 52 0.91 12.01 8.88
N ARG A 53 1.33 11.82 10.13
CA ARG A 53 0.75 12.53 11.28
C ARG A 53 1.00 14.04 11.19
N ARG A 54 2.20 14.47 10.78
CA ARG A 54 2.54 15.90 10.62
C ARG A 54 1.67 16.62 9.60
N ILE A 55 1.20 15.92 8.57
CA ILE A 55 0.30 16.51 7.57
C ILE A 55 -1.17 16.42 7.96
N GLY A 56 -1.50 15.86 9.14
CA GLY A 56 -2.86 15.80 9.68
C GLY A 56 -3.64 14.54 9.32
N ALA A 57 -2.98 13.50 8.79
CA ALA A 57 -3.62 12.20 8.59
C ALA A 57 -3.71 11.45 9.93
N ASP A 58 -4.89 10.89 10.22
CA ASP A 58 -5.01 9.80 11.19
C ASP A 58 -4.32 8.55 10.60
N HIS A 59 -3.76 7.68 11.43
CA HIS A 59 -3.13 6.45 10.95
C HIS A 59 -3.43 5.27 11.87
N ALA A 60 -3.39 4.08 11.28
CA ALA A 60 -3.50 2.84 12.00
C ALA A 60 -2.42 1.88 11.51
N GLU A 61 -1.73 1.23 12.46
CA GLU A 61 -0.85 0.13 12.14
C GLU A 61 -1.66 -1.09 11.69
N GLY A 62 -1.24 -1.71 10.59
CA GLY A 62 -1.84 -2.94 10.12
C GLY A 62 -1.18 -3.48 8.86
N ARG A 63 -1.38 -4.78 8.64
CA ARG A 63 -1.00 -5.45 7.40
C ARG A 63 -2.24 -6.04 6.76
N TYR A 64 -2.33 -5.88 5.44
CA TYR A 64 -3.14 -6.79 4.66
C TYR A 64 -2.42 -8.15 4.67
N ASP A 65 -2.81 -9.01 5.60
CA ASP A 65 -2.83 -10.42 5.31
C ASP A 65 -3.93 -10.61 4.27
N ARG A 66 -3.55 -10.63 3.00
CA ARG A 66 -4.45 -10.97 1.92
C ARG A 66 -3.73 -11.88 0.96
N LEU A 67 -3.63 -13.14 1.35
CA LEU A 67 -3.94 -14.16 0.36
C LEU A 67 -5.48 -14.22 0.27
N THR A 68 -6.07 -13.53 -0.70
CA THR A 68 -7.48 -13.72 -1.07
C THR A 68 -7.57 -14.59 -2.31
N ASP A 69 -8.73 -15.19 -2.56
CA ASP A 69 -8.99 -16.00 -3.76
C ASP A 69 -9.26 -15.14 -5.02
N ASP A 70 -9.25 -13.81 -4.90
CA ASP A 70 -9.56 -12.88 -5.98
C ASP A 70 -8.62 -13.04 -7.18
N LEU A 71 -7.32 -13.23 -6.94
CA LEU A 71 -6.35 -13.43 -8.03
C LEU A 71 -6.65 -14.74 -8.77
N TYR A 72 -7.03 -15.80 -8.05
CA TYR A 72 -7.42 -17.06 -8.65
C TYR A 72 -8.71 -16.88 -9.47
N LYS A 73 -9.72 -16.20 -8.93
CA LYS A 73 -10.97 -15.90 -9.64
C LYS A 73 -10.73 -15.10 -10.92
N LEU A 74 -9.78 -14.17 -10.92
CA LEU A 74 -9.47 -13.32 -12.09
C LEU A 74 -8.60 -14.01 -13.13
N THR A 75 -7.67 -14.88 -12.72
CA THR A 75 -6.59 -15.38 -13.58
C THR A 75 -6.60 -16.89 -13.80
N GLY A 76 -7.38 -17.64 -13.03
CA GLY A 76 -7.33 -19.10 -12.96
C GLY A 76 -6.05 -19.67 -12.34
N LYS A 77 -5.15 -18.82 -11.84
CA LYS A 77 -3.86 -19.21 -11.27
C LYS A 77 -3.80 -18.85 -9.80
N VAL A 78 -3.27 -19.76 -8.98
CA VAL A 78 -3.05 -19.49 -7.55
C VAL A 78 -1.97 -18.42 -7.42
N PRO A 79 -2.15 -17.39 -6.57
CA PRO A 79 -1.08 -16.45 -6.24
C PRO A 79 0.15 -17.20 -5.74
N THR A 80 1.29 -16.94 -6.38
CA THR A 80 2.57 -17.48 -5.93
C THR A 80 3.35 -16.42 -5.17
N SER A 81 4.19 -16.86 -4.23
CA SER A 81 5.08 -15.92 -3.54
C SER A 81 6.15 -15.41 -4.51
N THR A 82 6.68 -14.21 -4.25
CA THR A 82 7.81 -13.70 -5.03
C THR A 82 9.00 -14.66 -4.97
N LEU A 83 9.22 -15.32 -3.83
CA LEU A 83 10.29 -16.30 -3.65
C LEU A 83 10.11 -17.50 -4.60
N ASP A 84 8.91 -18.06 -4.64
CA ASP A 84 8.63 -19.23 -5.49
C ASP A 84 8.67 -18.86 -6.97
N PHE A 85 8.19 -17.65 -7.32
CA PHE A 85 8.35 -17.11 -8.67
C PHE A 85 9.82 -17.01 -9.08
N VAL A 86 10.68 -16.46 -8.22
CA VAL A 86 12.12 -16.33 -8.50
C VAL A 86 12.78 -17.70 -8.62
N LYS A 87 12.44 -18.67 -7.76
CA LYS A 87 12.94 -20.05 -7.86
C LYS A 87 12.55 -20.74 -9.17
N LEU A 88 11.29 -20.58 -9.59
CA LEU A 88 10.77 -21.17 -10.82
C LEU A 88 11.45 -20.59 -12.07
N ASN A 89 11.88 -19.33 -12.01
CA ASN A 89 12.52 -18.62 -13.11
C ASN A 89 14.01 -18.38 -12.83
N ALA A 90 14.65 -19.22 -12.02
CA ALA A 90 15.98 -18.97 -11.48
C ALA A 90 17.04 -18.74 -12.57
N SER A 91 16.91 -19.37 -13.74
CA SER A 91 17.82 -19.15 -14.88
C SER A 91 17.76 -17.73 -15.46
N GLU A 92 16.63 -17.04 -15.32
CA GLU A 92 16.46 -15.65 -15.77
C GLU A 92 16.95 -14.63 -14.73
N PHE A 93 16.88 -14.99 -13.45
CA PHE A 93 17.27 -14.13 -12.33
C PHE A 93 18.68 -14.39 -11.80
N SER A 94 19.30 -15.49 -12.19
CA SER A 94 20.72 -15.74 -11.94
C SER A 94 21.54 -15.10 -13.04
N ARG A 95 22.54 -14.29 -12.68
CA ARG A 95 23.56 -13.90 -13.66
C ARG A 95 24.27 -15.16 -14.13
N ASP A 96 24.31 -15.39 -15.44
CA ASP A 96 25.07 -16.50 -16.01
C ASP A 96 26.52 -16.50 -15.52
N GLY A 97 26.93 -17.64 -14.95
CA GLY A 97 28.28 -18.20 -15.03
C GLY A 97 29.43 -17.43 -14.39
N THR A 98 29.71 -17.69 -13.11
CA THR A 98 31.11 -17.79 -12.68
C THR A 98 31.33 -19.18 -12.13
N SER A 99 31.74 -20.06 -13.03
CA SER A 99 32.45 -21.29 -12.70
C SER A 99 33.69 -20.92 -11.90
N ALA A 100 33.84 -21.52 -10.72
CA ALA A 100 35.13 -21.67 -10.04
C ALA A 100 35.59 -23.12 -10.20
#